data_AF-A0AAE0ARH1-F1
#
_entry.id   AF-A0AAE0ARH1-F1
#
_cell.length_a   1.000
_cell.length_b   1.000
_cell.length_c   1.000
_cell.angle_alpha   90.00
_cell.angle_beta   90.00
_cell.angle_gamma   90.00
#
_symmetry.space_group_name_H-M   'P 1'
#
loop_
_entity.id
_entity.type
_entity.pdbx_description
1 polymer ?
#
loop_
_entity_poly.entity_id
_entity_poly.type
_entity_poly.pdbx_seq_one_letter_code
_entity_poly.pdbx_strand_id
1 'polypeptide(L)'
;MREIGLVSKKAQAWLAEIETETCCRHAFNLTIKCDHVTNNMIKAFNDMLKDFRARTYLNLMEFIRRMVMTRFQVRKEGCGKWKSEIPPIVN
;
A
#
# COMPACT_ATOMS: atom_id res chain seq x y z
N MET A 1 -17.69 13.35 9.68
CA MET A 1 -16.91 14.54 10.12
C MET A 1 -17.49 15.24 11.34
N ARG A 2 -18.83 15.40 11.48
CA ARG A 2 -19.44 16.09 12.64
C ARG A 2 -19.09 15.45 14.00
N GLU A 3 -19.04 14.12 14.07
CA GLU A 3 -18.69 13.39 15.31
C GLU A 3 -17.24 13.62 15.76
N ILE A 4 -16.30 13.79 14.82
CA ILE A 4 -14.90 14.12 15.14
C ILE A 4 -14.81 15.49 15.83
N GLY A 5 -15.69 16.42 15.44
CA GLY A 5 -15.81 17.73 16.08
C GLY A 5 -16.22 17.70 17.55
N LEU A 6 -16.90 16.62 17.98
CA LEU A 6 -17.25 16.40 19.38
C LEU A 6 -16.02 16.04 20.23
N VAL A 7 -15.02 15.41 19.61
CA VAL A 7 -13.76 15.02 20.27
C VAL A 7 -12.70 16.13 20.13
N SER A 8 -12.58 16.73 18.94
CA SER A 8 -11.62 17.80 18.66
C SER A 8 -12.07 18.67 17.50
N LYS A 9 -12.43 19.92 17.81
CA LYS A 9 -12.75 20.95 16.80
C LYS A 9 -11.56 21.25 15.89
N LYS A 10 -10.34 21.19 16.42
CA LYS A 10 -9.12 21.41 15.63
C LYS A 10 -8.91 20.32 14.60
N ALA A 11 -9.11 19.05 14.97
CA ALA A 11 -9.00 17.93 14.04
C ALA A 11 -10.09 18.00 12.95
N GLN A 12 -11.31 18.41 13.32
CA GLN A 12 -12.40 18.60 12.35
C GLN A 12 -12.06 19.70 11.33
N ALA A 13 -11.55 20.84 11.78
CA ALA A 13 -11.16 21.94 10.89
C ALA A 13 -10.04 21.48 9.93
N TRP A 14 -9.00 20.82 10.45
CA TRP A 14 -7.91 20.28 9.65
C TRP A 14 -8.40 19.26 8.59
N LEU A 15 -9.31 18.35 8.96
CA LEU A 15 -9.88 17.38 8.00
C LEU A 15 -10.76 18.04 6.94
N ALA A 16 -11.39 19.18 7.26
CA ALA A 16 -12.21 19.93 6.31
C ALA A 16 -11.36 20.69 5.28
N GLU A 17 -10.10 20.99 5.58
CA GLU A 17 -9.14 21.62 4.66
C GLU A 17 -8.58 20.62 3.64
N ILE A 18 -8.62 19.30 3.93
CA ILE A 18 -8.15 18.27 3.01
C ILE A 18 -9.17 18.09 1.88
N GLU A 19 -8.68 18.14 0.64
CA GLU A 19 -9.50 17.90 -0.54
C GLU A 19 -10.21 16.53 -0.45
N THR A 20 -11.53 16.55 -0.68
CA THR A 20 -12.39 15.38 -0.47
C THR A 20 -11.98 14.21 -1.38
N GLU A 21 -11.47 14.49 -2.58
CA GLU A 21 -10.92 13.50 -3.51
C GLU A 21 -9.70 12.75 -2.98
N THR A 22 -9.02 13.25 -1.95
CA THR A 22 -7.86 12.57 -1.34
C THR A 22 -8.29 11.44 -0.41
N CYS A 23 -9.44 11.57 0.24
CA CYS A 23 -9.84 10.70 1.35
C CYS A 23 -11.17 9.97 1.14
N CYS A 24 -11.98 10.38 0.16
CA CYS A 24 -13.33 9.86 -0.03
C CYS A 24 -13.53 9.28 -1.42
N ARG A 25 -13.84 7.97 -1.50
CA ARG A 25 -14.08 7.26 -2.77
C ARG A 25 -15.12 7.94 -3.68
N HIS A 26 -16.17 8.54 -3.10
CA HIS A 26 -17.23 9.20 -3.87
C HIS A 26 -16.76 10.44 -4.64
N ALA A 27 -15.61 11.02 -4.24
CA ALA A 27 -15.05 12.22 -4.83
C ALA A 27 -13.81 11.93 -5.70
N PHE A 28 -13.43 10.65 -5.88
CA PHE A 28 -12.29 10.30 -6.72
C PHE A 28 -12.59 10.66 -8.18
N ASN A 29 -11.56 11.09 -8.90
CA ASN A 29 -11.66 11.35 -10.32
C ASN A 29 -12.16 10.10 -11.06
N LEU A 30 -13.27 10.23 -11.78
CA LEU A 30 -13.94 9.14 -12.49
C LEU A 30 -13.10 8.52 -13.61
N THR A 31 -12.06 9.21 -14.09
CA THR A 31 -11.09 8.64 -15.04
C THR A 31 -10.11 7.68 -14.36
N ILE A 32 -9.89 7.81 -13.05
CA ILE A 32 -9.02 6.95 -12.27
C ILE A 32 -9.79 5.72 -11.81
N LYS A 33 -9.62 4.60 -12.52
CA LYS A 33 -10.15 3.29 -12.13
C LYS A 33 -9.23 2.63 -11.11
N CYS A 34 -9.18 3.17 -9.89
CA CYS A 34 -8.47 2.53 -8.78
C CYS A 34 -9.48 1.80 -7.88
N ASP A 35 -9.56 0.47 -8.01
CA ASP A 35 -10.40 -0.34 -7.12
C ASP A 35 -9.81 -0.45 -5.70
N HIS A 36 -8.51 -0.23 -5.57
CA HIS A 36 -7.76 -0.30 -4.32
C HIS A 36 -7.86 1.01 -3.53
N VAL A 37 -8.89 1.10 -2.70
CA VAL A 37 -9.14 2.29 -1.85
C VAL A 37 -8.70 2.05 -0.39
N THR A 38 -7.96 0.97 -0.17
CA THR A 38 -7.44 0.61 1.16
C THR A 38 -5.96 0.97 1.27
N ASN A 39 -5.56 1.45 2.44
CA ASN A 39 -4.15 1.71 2.75
C ASN A 39 -3.32 0.42 2.95
N ASN A 40 -3.88 -0.75 2.61
CA ASN A 40 -3.28 -2.05 2.86
C ASN A 40 -1.93 -2.20 2.18
N MET A 41 -1.80 -1.74 0.93
CA MET A 41 -0.53 -1.75 0.20
C MET A 41 0.56 -0.93 0.92
N ILE A 42 0.21 0.28 1.35
CA ILE A 42 1.13 1.20 2.04
C ILE A 42 1.51 0.62 3.41
N LYS A 43 0.54 0.10 4.17
CA LYS A 43 0.77 -0.55 5.46
C LYS A 43 1.67 -1.77 5.32
N ALA A 44 1.34 -2.69 4.40
CA ALA A 44 2.13 -3.87 4.14
C ALA A 44 3.56 -3.53 3.69
N PHE A 45 3.74 -2.48 2.88
CA PHE A 45 5.06 -2.02 2.49
C PHE A 45 5.85 -1.45 3.68
N ASN A 46 5.21 -0.59 4.49
CA ASN A 46 5.82 -0.03 5.70
C ASN A 46 6.22 -1.13 6.70
N ASP A 47 5.35 -2.11 6.90
CA ASP A 47 5.58 -3.28 7.76
C ASP A 47 6.64 -4.23 7.18
N MET A 48 6.93 -4.16 5.88
CA MET A 48 8.00 -4.92 5.26
C MET A 48 9.37 -4.26 5.50
N LEU A 49 9.40 -2.93 5.58
CA LEU A 49 10.62 -2.17 5.83
C LEU A 49 11.06 -2.24 7.30
N LYS A 50 10.13 -2.37 8.27
CA LYS A 50 10.38 -2.47 9.72
C LYS A 50 11.60 -1.64 10.19
N ASP A 51 12.60 -2.32 10.72
CA ASP A 51 13.81 -1.76 11.34
C ASP A 51 14.83 -1.24 10.31
N PHE A 52 14.69 -1.60 9.03
CA PHE A 52 15.57 -1.07 7.98
C PHE A 52 15.32 0.42 7.72
N ARG A 53 14.16 0.94 8.12
CA ARG A 53 13.85 2.37 8.02
C ARG A 53 14.72 3.26 8.89
N ALA A 54 15.21 2.72 10.01
CA ALA A 54 16.10 3.45 10.93
C ALA A 54 17.58 3.36 10.52
N ARG A 55 17.91 2.62 9.47
CA ARG A 55 19.28 2.45 8.98
C ARG A 55 19.63 3.52 7.96
N THR A 56 20.91 3.58 7.59
CA THR A 56 21.39 4.45 6.51
C THR A 56 20.64 4.18 5.21
N TYR A 57 20.52 5.21 4.38
CA TYR A 57 19.83 5.11 3.09
C TYR A 57 20.39 3.98 2.21
N LEU A 58 21.72 3.81 2.20
CA LEU A 58 22.37 2.71 1.48
C LEU A 58 21.88 1.34 1.94
N ASN A 59 21.78 1.13 3.25
CA ASN A 59 21.31 -0.14 3.81
C ASN A 59 19.82 -0.39 3.51
N LEU A 60 18.99 0.66 3.53
CA LEU A 60 17.58 0.57 3.14
C LEU A 60 17.43 0.17 1.66
N MET A 61 18.20 0.81 0.78
CA MET A 61 18.16 0.52 -0.66
C MET A 61 18.64 -0.90 -0.98
N GLU A 62 19.71 -1.36 -0.33
CA GLU A 62 20.22 -2.72 -0.49
C GLU A 62 19.21 -3.76 0.03
N PHE A 63 18.53 -3.47 1.13
CA PHE A 63 17.43 -4.31 1.64
C PHE A 63 16.28 -4.41 0.63
N ILE A 64 15.77 -3.28 0.12
CA ILE A 64 14.69 -3.24 -0.87
C ILE A 64 15.08 -4.04 -2.11
N ARG A 65 16.32 -3.85 -2.62
CA ARG A 65 16.83 -4.57 -3.78
C ARG A 65 16.81 -6.09 -3.56
N ARG A 66 17.40 -6.57 -2.46
CA ARG A 66 17.42 -8.01 -2.12
C ARG A 66 16.02 -8.57 -1.96
N MET A 67 15.15 -7.87 -1.24
CA MET A 67 13.77 -8.24 -1.00
C MET A 67 12.98 -8.42 -2.30
N VAL A 68 13.10 -7.47 -3.25
CA VAL A 68 12.44 -7.57 -4.56
C VAL A 68 13.00 -8.74 -5.37
N MET A 69 14.33 -8.88 -5.44
CA MET A 69 14.97 -9.97 -6.17
C MET A 69 14.56 -11.35 -5.63
N THR A 70 14.58 -11.55 -4.32
CA THR A 70 14.14 -12.81 -3.69
C THR A 70 12.68 -13.10 -4.01
N ARG A 71 11.79 -12.11 -3.96
CA ARG A 71 10.37 -12.30 -4.32
C ARG A 71 10.18 -12.70 -5.78
N PHE A 72 10.94 -12.11 -6.71
CA PHE A 72 10.90 -12.51 -8.11
C PHE A 72 11.41 -13.93 -8.31
N GLN A 73 12.49 -14.30 -7.64
CA GLN A 73 13.03 -15.66 -7.72
C GLN A 73 12.02 -16.69 -7.20
N VAL A 74 11.42 -16.46 -6.03
CA VAL A 74 10.39 -17.35 -5.46
C VAL A 74 9.19 -17.48 -6.39
N ARG A 75 8.74 -16.38 -7.00
CA ARG A 75 7.64 -16.42 -7.99
C ARG A 75 8.02 -17.22 -9.22
N LYS A 76 9.23 -17.02 -9.77
CA LYS A 76 9.74 -17.76 -10.93
C LYS A 76 9.79 -19.26 -10.66
N GLU A 77 10.32 -19.65 -9.49
CA GLU A 77 10.34 -21.06 -9.06
C GLU A 77 8.94 -21.64 -8.86
N GLY A 78 8.00 -20.83 -8.34
CA GLY A 78 6.59 -21.19 -8.25
C GLY A 78 5.94 -21.42 -9.62
N CYS A 79 6.17 -20.50 -10.57
CA CYS A 79 5.69 -20.61 -11.96
C CYS A 79 6.21 -21.87 -12.65
N GLY A 80 7.47 -22.26 -12.40
CA GLY A 80 8.04 -23.49 -12.97
C GLY A 80 7.32 -24.77 -12.56
N LYS A 81 6.48 -24.73 -11.51
CA LYS A 81 5.66 -25.86 -11.05
C LYS A 81 4.25 -25.86 -11.64
N TRP A 82 3.88 -24.83 -12.41
CA TRP A 82 2.54 -24.73 -12.97
C TRP A 82 2.37 -25.74 -14.10
N LYS A 83 1.24 -26.45 -14.08
CA LYS A 83 0.87 -27.42 -15.13
C LYS A 83 0.17 -26.76 -16.32
N SER A 84 -0.33 -25.54 -16.13
CA SER A 84 -1.02 -24.73 -17.12
C SER A 84 -0.23 -23.46 -17.40
N GLU A 85 -0.45 -22.88 -18.57
CA GLU A 85 0.10 -21.58 -18.95
C GLU A 85 -0.41 -20.43 -18.05
N ILE A 86 -1.58 -20.63 -17.44
CA ILE A 86 -2.22 -19.68 -16.54
C ILE A 86 -2.04 -20.13 -15.08
N PRO A 87 -1.77 -19.21 -14.13
CA PRO A 87 -1.74 -19.53 -12.71
C PRO A 87 -3.04 -20.23 -12.26
N PRO A 88 -2.96 -21.21 -11.34
CA PRO A 88 -4.16 -21.84 -10.79
C PRO A 88 -4.99 -20.81 -10.01
N ILE A 89 -6.32 -20.94 -10.09
CA ILE A 89 -7.24 -20.11 -9.30
C ILE A 89 -7.00 -20.41 -7.83
N VAL A 90 -6.67 -19.38 -7.05
CA VAL A 90 -6.59 -19.47 -5.60
C VAL A 90 -8.02 -19.22 -5.08
N ASN A 91 -8.69 -20.28 -4.61
CA ASN A 91 -9.97 -20.18 -3.90
C ASN A 91 -9.76 -19.67 -2.48
#